data_AF-A0A9W6Z083-F1
#
_entry.id   AF-A0A9W6Z083-F1
#
_cell.length_a   1.000
_cell.length_b   1.000
_cell.length_c   1.000
_cell.angle_alpha   90.00
_cell.angle_beta   90.00
_cell.angle_gamma   90.00
#
_symmetry.space_group_name_H-M   'P 1'
#
loop_
_entity.id
_entity.type
_entity.pdbx_description
1 polymer ?
#
loop_
_entity_poly.entity_id
_entity_poly.type
_entity_poly.pdbx_seq_one_letter_code
_entity_poly.pdbx_strand_id
1 'polypeptide(L)'
;MDIPTVVEAGGENILTVVDQDTYFEWQGKKTSAQYYVNNAGKSWEDGCVWGNSGDDFGNWAPLNFGAGYTDGISYLSLIPNPNNYDAANYNVKIVAYDDSAVVQGECVYENGKYNGNGSDGCTVAVSSGKAKFVFYN
;
A
#
# COMPACT_ATOMS: atom_id res chain seq x y z
N MET A 1 13.63 9.56 7.31
CA MET A 1 13.43 8.65 8.44
C MET A 1 12.59 7.53 7.88
N ASP A 2 13.15 6.33 7.86
CA ASP A 2 12.45 5.14 7.37
C ASP A 2 12.01 4.37 8.62
N ILE A 3 10.70 4.12 8.74
CA ILE A 3 10.13 3.43 9.89
C ILE A 3 9.64 2.07 9.38
N PRO A 4 10.30 0.96 9.74
CA PRO A 4 9.91 -0.35 9.24
C PRO A 4 8.57 -0.77 9.87
N THR A 5 7.65 -1.20 9.02
CA THR A 5 6.47 -1.96 9.45
C THR A 5 6.69 -3.41 9.06
N VAL A 6 6.94 -4.27 10.05
CA VAL A 6 7.21 -5.69 9.84
C VAL A 6 5.99 -6.50 10.28
N VAL A 7 5.62 -7.47 9.46
CA VAL A 7 4.58 -8.46 9.77
C VAL A 7 5.12 -9.86 9.44
N GLU A 8 4.92 -10.79 10.36
CA GLU A 8 5.17 -12.22 10.11
C GLU A 8 3.93 -12.89 9.52
N ALA A 9 4.09 -14.11 9.00
CA ALA A 9 2.98 -14.88 8.46
C ALA A 9 1.87 -15.08 9.53
N GLY A 10 0.64 -14.70 9.19
CA GLY A 10 -0.50 -14.76 10.11
C GLY A 10 -0.58 -13.61 11.12
N GLY A 11 0.41 -12.70 11.13
CA GLY A 11 0.39 -11.48 11.91
C GLY A 11 -0.32 -10.33 11.21
N GLU A 12 -0.55 -9.25 11.95
CA GLU A 12 -1.04 -7.99 11.41
C GLU A 12 -0.36 -6.81 12.11
N ASN A 13 -0.32 -5.66 11.44
CA ASN A 13 0.18 -4.41 12.01
C ASN A 13 -0.64 -3.23 11.43
N ILE A 14 -0.53 -2.08 12.08
CA ILE A 14 -1.29 -0.88 11.72
C ILE A 14 -0.46 -0.04 10.76
N LEU A 15 -1.11 0.47 9.71
CA LEU A 15 -0.56 1.50 8.83
C LEU A 15 -1.19 2.85 9.17
N THR A 16 -0.36 3.90 9.17
CA THR A 16 -0.83 5.27 9.32
C THR A 16 -1.69 5.68 8.14
N VAL A 17 -2.84 6.28 8.42
CA VAL A 17 -3.68 6.92 7.41
C VAL A 17 -3.61 8.42 7.65
N VAL A 18 -3.06 9.17 6.69
CA VAL A 18 -2.85 10.61 6.82
C VAL A 18 -4.18 11.33 6.62
N ASP A 19 -4.57 12.15 7.61
CA ASP A 19 -5.65 13.12 7.42
C ASP A 19 -5.16 14.27 6.52
N GLN A 20 -5.54 14.20 5.26
CA GLN A 20 -5.07 15.10 4.22
C GLN A 20 -5.58 16.53 4.39
N ASP A 21 -6.67 16.72 5.15
CA ASP A 21 -7.29 18.04 5.36
C ASP A 21 -6.48 18.90 6.35
N THR A 22 -5.69 18.25 7.21
CA THR A 22 -4.92 18.91 8.28
C THR A 22 -3.41 18.68 8.18
N TYR A 23 -2.96 17.90 7.21
CA TYR A 23 -1.55 17.54 7.02
C TYR A 23 -0.82 18.44 6.02
N PHE A 24 0.43 18.09 5.73
CA PHE A 24 1.30 18.80 4.79
C PHE A 24 0.71 18.83 3.38
N GLU A 25 0.79 20.01 2.74
CA GLU A 25 0.46 20.17 1.33
C GLU A 25 1.74 20.33 0.49
N TRP A 26 1.82 19.58 -0.60
CA TRP A 26 2.88 19.73 -1.59
C TRP A 26 2.35 20.52 -2.79
N GLN A 27 2.92 21.70 -3.05
CA GLN A 27 2.51 22.58 -4.14
C GLN A 27 1.00 22.92 -4.12
N GLY A 28 0.44 23.14 -2.92
CA GLY A 28 -0.99 23.42 -2.72
C GLY A 28 -1.90 22.22 -2.97
N LYS A 29 -1.35 21.00 -2.96
CA LYS A 29 -2.10 19.75 -3.07
C LYS A 29 -1.95 18.92 -1.79
N LYS A 30 -3.08 18.33 -1.38
CA LYS A 30 -3.17 17.32 -0.34
C LYS A 30 -2.15 16.19 -0.56
N THR A 31 -1.57 15.67 0.51
CA THR A 31 -0.61 14.56 0.47
C THR A 31 -1.11 13.36 1.27
N SER A 32 -0.80 12.15 0.82
CA SER A 32 -1.14 10.89 1.49
C SER A 32 0.13 10.16 1.93
N ALA A 33 -0.02 9.15 2.81
CA ALA A 33 1.07 8.25 3.10
C ALA A 33 1.29 7.27 1.94
N GLN A 34 2.56 7.05 1.60
CA GLN A 34 2.99 5.99 0.69
C GLN A 34 3.89 5.01 1.45
N TYR A 35 3.70 3.72 1.20
CA TYR A 35 4.52 2.65 1.76
C TYR A 35 5.16 1.84 0.63
N TYR A 36 6.48 1.68 0.66
CA TYR A 36 7.17 0.71 -0.18
C TYR A 36 6.99 -0.70 0.42
N VAL A 37 6.55 -1.66 -0.40
CA VAL A 37 6.19 -3.00 0.06
C VAL A 37 7.13 -4.02 -0.55
N ASN A 38 8.20 -4.33 0.19
CA ASN A 38 9.23 -5.28 -0.22
C ASN A 38 8.67 -6.68 -0.49
N ASN A 39 9.38 -7.44 -1.33
CA ASN A 39 9.13 -8.88 -1.51
C ASN A 39 9.12 -9.63 -0.17
N ALA A 40 8.27 -10.65 -0.07
CA ALA A 40 8.21 -11.52 1.09
C ALA A 40 9.56 -12.20 1.32
N GLY A 41 9.97 -12.30 2.58
CA GLY A 41 11.27 -12.86 2.99
C GLY A 41 12.42 -11.85 3.05
N LYS A 42 12.20 -10.58 2.70
CA LYS A 42 13.19 -9.52 2.92
C LYS A 42 13.22 -9.11 4.40
N SER A 43 14.40 -9.02 4.99
CA SER A 43 14.60 -8.52 6.36
C SER A 43 14.27 -7.02 6.44
N TRP A 44 14.02 -6.49 7.64
CA TRP A 44 13.82 -5.04 7.78
C TRP A 44 15.13 -4.27 7.60
N GLU A 45 16.27 -4.88 7.95
CA GLU A 45 17.60 -4.31 7.73
C GLU A 45 17.92 -4.12 6.25
N ASP A 46 17.47 -5.05 5.39
CA ASP A 46 17.68 -4.97 3.93
C ASP A 46 16.54 -4.23 3.22
N GLY A 47 15.32 -4.29 3.75
CA GLY A 47 14.12 -3.72 3.13
C GLY A 47 13.86 -2.25 3.49
N CYS A 48 14.39 -1.78 4.63
CA CYS A 48 14.19 -0.43 5.15
C CYS A 48 15.43 0.44 4.92
N VAL A 49 15.89 0.48 3.67
CA VAL A 49 17.02 1.30 3.21
C VAL A 49 16.66 1.96 1.88
N TRP A 50 17.39 3.01 1.53
CA TRP A 50 17.31 3.60 0.21
C TRP A 50 18.25 2.86 -0.76
N GLY A 51 17.67 2.19 -1.76
CA GLY A 51 18.39 1.38 -2.74
C GLY A 51 18.83 2.15 -3.99
N ASN A 52 19.45 1.43 -4.92
CA ASN A 52 19.97 1.89 -6.20
C ASN A 52 19.18 1.29 -7.38
N SER A 53 19.37 1.86 -8.57
CA SER A 53 18.74 1.36 -9.79
C SER A 53 19.07 -0.11 -10.06
N GLY A 54 18.03 -0.92 -10.22
CA GLY A 54 18.14 -2.37 -10.41
C GLY A 54 18.02 -3.20 -9.12
N ASP A 55 17.93 -2.55 -7.95
CA ASP A 55 17.58 -3.24 -6.71
C ASP A 55 16.07 -3.59 -6.68
N ASP A 56 15.67 -4.45 -5.74
CA ASP A 56 14.28 -4.91 -5.55
C ASP A 56 13.71 -4.59 -4.16
N PHE A 57 14.36 -3.67 -3.44
CA PHE A 57 14.05 -3.33 -2.05
C PHE A 57 14.00 -1.82 -1.80
N GLY A 58 13.42 -1.45 -0.65
CA GLY A 58 13.30 -0.06 -0.25
C GLY A 58 12.48 0.73 -1.26
N ASN A 59 13.01 1.86 -1.73
CA ASN A 59 12.35 2.66 -2.77
C ASN A 59 12.25 1.97 -4.15
N TRP A 60 12.89 0.80 -4.32
CA TRP A 60 12.78 -0.08 -5.49
C TRP A 60 11.94 -1.34 -5.21
N ALA A 61 11.17 -1.37 -4.12
CA ALA A 61 10.21 -2.44 -3.88
C ALA A 61 9.22 -2.60 -5.06
N PRO A 62 8.70 -3.80 -5.32
CA PRO A 62 7.86 -4.08 -6.49
C PRO A 62 6.47 -3.41 -6.42
N LEU A 63 6.05 -2.95 -5.24
CA LEU A 63 4.70 -2.44 -5.01
C LEU A 63 4.70 -1.29 -4.00
N ASN A 64 3.79 -0.34 -4.21
CA ASN A 64 3.50 0.72 -3.26
C ASN A 64 2.07 0.59 -2.72
N PHE A 65 1.88 0.86 -1.43
CA PHE A 65 0.56 1.16 -0.87
C PHE A 65 0.37 2.66 -0.71
N GLY A 66 -0.85 3.12 -0.97
CA GLY A 66 -1.31 4.47 -0.64
C GLY A 66 -2.33 4.43 0.49
N ALA A 67 -2.26 5.38 1.42
CA ALA A 67 -3.26 5.56 2.46
C ALA A 67 -3.45 7.04 2.81
N GLY A 68 -4.68 7.53 2.65
CA GLY A 68 -5.05 8.88 3.05
C GLY A 68 -6.52 8.97 3.44
N TYR A 69 -6.87 10.02 4.17
CA TYR A 69 -8.21 10.30 4.64
C TYR A 69 -8.57 11.74 4.32
N THR A 70 -9.76 11.99 3.82
CA THR A 70 -10.26 13.34 3.57
C THR A 70 -11.78 13.31 3.49
N ASP A 71 -12.43 14.38 3.93
CA ASP A 71 -13.89 14.55 3.81
C ASP A 71 -14.70 13.35 4.37
N GLY A 72 -14.23 12.72 5.45
CA GLY A 72 -14.92 11.59 6.08
C GLY A 72 -14.61 10.21 5.48
N ILE A 73 -13.75 10.11 4.47
CA ILE A 73 -13.49 8.87 3.72
C ILE A 73 -12.00 8.57 3.72
N SER A 74 -11.63 7.33 4.05
CA SER A 74 -10.26 6.83 3.81
C SER A 74 -10.16 6.22 2.42
N TYR A 75 -9.06 6.49 1.72
CA TYR A 75 -8.72 5.91 0.43
C TYR A 75 -7.47 5.07 0.59
N LEU A 76 -7.57 3.79 0.22
CA LEU A 76 -6.48 2.82 0.27
C LEU A 76 -6.18 2.30 -1.13
N SER A 77 -4.91 2.24 -1.50
CA SER A 77 -4.50 1.99 -2.88
C SER A 77 -3.39 0.95 -2.98
N LEU A 78 -3.42 0.17 -4.06
CA LEU A 78 -2.28 -0.60 -4.57
C LEU A 78 -1.76 0.14 -5.80
N ILE A 79 -0.49 0.54 -5.79
CA ILE A 79 0.07 1.49 -6.76
C ILE A 79 1.34 0.89 -7.38
N PRO A 80 1.51 0.95 -8.71
CA PRO A 80 2.77 0.57 -9.36
C PRO A 80 3.91 1.46 -8.85
N ASN A 81 5.05 0.86 -8.53
CA ASN A 81 6.23 1.63 -8.19
C ASN A 81 6.90 2.11 -9.49
N PRO A 82 6.99 3.43 -9.76
CA PRO A 82 7.62 3.92 -10.98
C PRO A 82 9.11 3.57 -11.09
N ASN A 83 9.76 3.22 -9.99
CA ASN A 83 11.15 2.75 -9.98
C ASN A 83 11.27 1.28 -10.36
N ASN A 84 10.28 0.44 -10.04
CA ASN A 84 10.36 -1.01 -10.26
C ASN A 84 9.01 -1.58 -10.72
N TYR A 85 8.97 -2.11 -11.94
CA TYR A 85 7.79 -2.74 -12.54
C TYR A 85 7.84 -4.27 -12.51
N ASP A 86 8.88 -4.86 -11.92
CA ASP A 86 8.94 -6.30 -11.72
C ASP A 86 7.84 -6.77 -10.76
N ALA A 87 7.31 -7.95 -11.03
CA ALA A 87 6.21 -8.49 -10.25
C ALA A 87 6.65 -8.84 -8.81
N ALA A 88 5.79 -8.53 -7.83
CA ALA A 88 5.99 -8.99 -6.47
C ALA A 88 5.87 -10.52 -6.37
N ASN A 89 6.54 -11.11 -5.39
CA ASN A 89 6.47 -12.55 -5.11
C ASN A 89 5.27 -12.96 -4.22
N TYR A 90 4.25 -12.10 -4.14
CA TYR A 90 3.02 -12.31 -3.39
C TYR A 90 1.84 -11.68 -4.14
N ASN A 91 0.64 -12.09 -3.78
CA ASN A 91 -0.60 -11.43 -4.14
C ASN A 91 -1.12 -10.60 -2.96
N VAL A 92 -1.85 -9.52 -3.24
CA VAL A 92 -2.44 -8.67 -2.19
C VAL A 92 -3.80 -8.15 -2.60
N LYS A 93 -4.70 -8.02 -1.64
CA LYS A 93 -6.02 -7.41 -1.84
C LYS A 93 -6.42 -6.54 -0.66
N ILE A 94 -7.26 -5.54 -0.92
CA ILE A 94 -7.84 -4.70 0.13
C ILE A 94 -9.23 -5.22 0.47
N VAL A 95 -9.48 -5.48 1.74
CA VAL A 95 -10.79 -5.98 2.24
C VAL A 95 -11.22 -5.22 3.49
N ALA A 96 -12.52 -5.28 3.79
CA ALA A 96 -13.05 -4.88 5.09
C ALA A 96 -12.34 -5.64 6.22
N TYR A 97 -12.03 -4.96 7.32
CA TYR A 97 -11.39 -5.58 8.48
C TYR A 97 -12.37 -6.53 9.21
N ASP A 98 -13.63 -6.10 9.33
CA ASP A 98 -14.76 -6.80 9.92
C ASP A 98 -16.08 -6.34 9.27
N ASP A 99 -17.20 -6.96 9.65
CA ASP A 99 -18.53 -6.72 9.07
C ASP A 99 -19.10 -5.31 9.35
N SER A 100 -18.48 -4.53 10.24
CA SER A 100 -18.90 -3.15 10.51
C SER A 100 -18.32 -2.14 9.52
N ALA A 101 -17.33 -2.55 8.72
CA ALA A 101 -16.66 -1.67 7.76
C ALA A 101 -17.37 -1.66 6.40
N VAL A 102 -17.41 -0.48 5.78
CA VAL A 102 -17.96 -0.28 4.44
C VAL A 102 -16.82 0.10 3.51
N VAL A 103 -16.42 -0.87 2.68
CA VAL A 103 -15.41 -0.69 1.63
C VAL A 103 -16.11 -0.69 0.27
N GLN A 104 -15.92 0.38 -0.48
CA GLN A 104 -16.49 0.59 -1.81
C GLN A 104 -15.40 0.42 -2.87
N GLY A 105 -15.70 -0.39 -3.88
CA GLY A 105 -14.76 -0.79 -4.91
C GLY A 105 -14.03 -2.08 -4.56
N GLU A 106 -13.22 -2.54 -5.51
CA GLU A 106 -12.38 -3.72 -5.38
C GLU A 106 -10.96 -3.32 -5.78
N CYS A 107 -9.96 -3.78 -5.03
CA CYS A 107 -8.57 -3.54 -5.36
C CYS A 107 -7.73 -4.76 -5.01
N VAL A 108 -7.21 -5.41 -6.05
CA VAL A 108 -6.49 -6.68 -6.00
C VAL A 108 -5.27 -6.57 -6.90
N TYR A 109 -4.15 -7.11 -6.45
CA TYR A 109 -2.94 -7.34 -7.23
C TYR A 109 -2.62 -8.83 -7.18
N GLU A 110 -2.64 -9.47 -8.34
CA GLU A 110 -2.40 -10.90 -8.52
C GLU A 110 -1.46 -11.13 -9.69
N ASN A 111 -0.42 -11.95 -9.48
CA ASN A 111 0.51 -12.39 -10.53
C ASN A 111 1.08 -11.23 -11.37
N GLY A 112 1.48 -10.14 -10.71
CA GLY A 112 2.03 -8.97 -11.38
C GLY A 112 1.00 -8.01 -11.98
N LYS A 113 -0.30 -8.20 -11.74
CA LYS A 113 -1.37 -7.41 -12.37
C LYS A 113 -2.39 -6.91 -11.37
N TYR A 114 -2.86 -5.68 -11.58
CA TYR A 114 -3.96 -5.11 -10.82
C TYR A 114 -5.30 -5.58 -11.39
N ASN A 115 -6.36 -5.59 -10.59
CA ASN A 115 -7.71 -5.90 -11.06
C ASN A 115 -8.17 -4.92 -12.14
N GLY A 116 -8.96 -5.44 -13.10
CA GLY A 116 -9.32 -4.73 -14.33
C GLY A 116 -8.33 -4.97 -15.48
N ASN A 117 -8.29 -4.06 -16.46
CA ASN A 117 -7.37 -4.11 -17.60
C ASN A 117 -6.01 -3.43 -17.32
N GLY A 118 -5.70 -3.12 -16.06
CA GLY A 118 -4.81 -2.00 -15.71
C GLY A 118 -3.37 -2.38 -15.30
N SER A 119 -2.43 -1.59 -15.80
CA SER A 119 -1.07 -1.39 -15.26
C SER A 119 -1.01 -0.30 -14.18
N ASP A 120 -2.12 0.40 -13.94
CA ASP A 120 -2.11 1.74 -13.34
C ASP A 120 -2.40 1.75 -11.83
N GLY A 121 -2.56 0.58 -11.21
CA GLY A 121 -2.97 0.44 -9.82
C GLY A 121 -4.49 0.42 -9.62
N CYS A 122 -4.91 0.38 -8.36
CA CYS A 122 -6.31 0.43 -7.96
C CYS A 122 -6.46 1.13 -6.60
N THR A 123 -7.68 1.59 -6.29
CA THR A 123 -8.00 2.27 -5.03
C THR A 123 -9.41 1.89 -4.57
N VAL A 124 -9.59 1.72 -3.26
CA VAL A 124 -10.91 1.58 -2.62
C VAL A 124 -11.20 2.76 -1.71
N ALA A 125 -12.48 3.06 -1.52
CA ALA A 125 -12.95 4.02 -0.54
C ALA A 125 -13.51 3.28 0.70
N VAL A 126 -13.10 3.69 1.88
CA VAL A 126 -13.57 3.16 3.17
C VAL A 126 -14.40 4.26 3.81
N SER A 127 -15.73 4.17 3.67
CA SER A 127 -16.67 5.18 4.17
C SER A 127 -17.07 4.97 5.63
N SER A 128 -16.76 3.80 6.20
CA SER A 128 -16.96 3.49 7.62
C SER A 128 -16.07 2.32 8.06
N GLY A 129 -15.69 2.29 9.33
CA GLY A 129 -14.89 1.21 9.92
C GLY A 129 -13.44 1.19 9.46
N LYS A 130 -12.86 -0.01 9.35
CA LYS A 130 -11.46 -0.24 8.99
C LYS A 130 -11.35 -1.23 7.83
N ALA A 131 -10.29 -1.09 7.04
CA ALA A 131 -9.91 -2.05 6.02
C ALA A 131 -8.50 -2.56 6.27
N LYS A 132 -8.11 -3.64 5.59
CA LYS A 132 -6.78 -4.25 5.67
C LYS A 132 -6.27 -4.66 4.30
N PHE A 133 -4.97 -4.54 4.12
CA PHE A 133 -4.22 -5.16 3.03
C PHE A 133 -3.94 -6.61 3.43
N VAL A 134 -4.38 -7.57 2.63
CA VAL A 134 -4.23 -9.00 2.90
C VAL A 134 -3.31 -9.61 1.88
N PHE A 135 -2.16 -10.10 2.34
CA PHE A 135 -1.19 -10.85 1.55
C PHE A 135 -1.59 -12.33 1.44
N TYR A 136 -1.40 -12.93 0.27
CA TYR A 136 -1.66 -14.35 -0.01
C TYR A 136 -0.84 -14.83 -1.22
N ASN A 137 -0.90 -16.13 -1.50
CA ASN A 137 -0.31 -16.78 -2.68
C ASN A 137 -1.41 -17.30 -3.60
#